data_AF-A0A1Q5DVJ4-F1
#
_entry.id   AF-A0A1Q5DVJ4-F1
#
_cell.length_a   1.000
_cell.length_b   1.000
_cell.length_c   1.000
_cell.angle_alpha   90.00
_cell.angle_beta   90.00
_cell.angle_gamma   90.00
#
_symmetry.space_group_name_H-M   'P 1'
#
loop_
_entity.id
_entity.type
_entity.pdbx_description
1 polymer ?
#
loop_
_entity_poly.entity_id
_entity_poly.type
_entity_poly.pdbx_seq_one_letter_code
_entity_poly.pdbx_strand_id
1 'polypeptide(L)'
;MLPAFTTRHALGRFGAVPAPLAFVLALLGSMTPTPADAAAVGQTLTCQGARHSTYSPALTNHSRLLSIKFTDGYGDQATPPPDPLVAFCVVTDTIDSPPVVITGSVATGAVMSEQSCTTLGASSPANVQTITWNGAGGGTVATSTVSWQPAQADRVNGNVVVTQIGTVTAGFGSGDGATRVAVIPELQLAACSTTGVTRLDGAITISFI
;
A
#
# COMPACT_ATOMS: atom_id res chain seq x y z
N MET A 1 -56.96 -13.96 13.45
CA MET A 1 -57.38 -12.65 13.97
C MET A 1 -57.47 -11.68 12.79
N LEU A 2 -58.69 -11.24 12.46
CA LEU A 2 -59.03 -10.12 11.54
C LEU A 2 -58.68 -8.75 12.20
N PRO A 3 -58.86 -7.55 11.57
CA PRO A 3 -59.32 -7.19 10.20
C PRO A 3 -58.37 -6.19 9.46
N ALA A 4 -58.36 -6.08 8.12
CA ALA A 4 -59.11 -5.19 7.23
C ALA A 4 -59.01 -3.66 7.48
N PHE A 5 -58.55 -2.88 6.48
CA PHE A 5 -59.16 -1.59 6.14
C PHE A 5 -58.98 -1.23 4.65
N THR A 6 -60.12 -0.88 4.07
CA THR A 6 -60.44 -0.55 2.67
C THR A 6 -60.22 0.95 2.39
N THR A 7 -60.62 1.42 1.20
CA THR A 7 -61.10 2.80 0.85
C THR A 7 -60.02 3.66 0.12
N ARG A 8 -60.23 4.34 -1.03
CA ARG A 8 -61.38 4.65 -1.90
C ARG A 8 -60.90 5.11 -3.29
N HIS A 9 -61.79 4.99 -4.27
CA HIS A 9 -61.73 5.62 -5.60
C HIS A 9 -61.70 7.15 -5.55
N ALA A 10 -61.05 7.76 -6.55
CA ALA A 10 -61.53 9.01 -7.18
C ALA A 10 -61.11 9.05 -8.66
N LEU A 11 -62.10 8.87 -9.55
CA LEU A 11 -62.01 9.28 -10.96
C LEU A 11 -62.06 10.82 -11.01
N GLY A 12 -61.08 11.43 -11.66
CA GLY A 12 -61.10 12.85 -12.04
C GLY A 12 -60.93 13.00 -13.54
N ARG A 13 -62.04 13.18 -14.25
CA ARG A 13 -62.13 13.62 -15.65
C ARG A 13 -61.78 15.12 -15.73
N PHE A 14 -60.70 15.48 -16.40
CA PHE A 14 -60.46 16.81 -16.98
C PHE A 14 -59.58 16.54 -18.21
N GLY A 15 -60.02 16.74 -19.45
CA GLY A 15 -60.39 18.03 -20.04
C GLY A 15 -59.28 18.36 -21.04
N ALA A 16 -59.50 18.02 -22.32
CA ALA A 16 -58.57 18.32 -23.40
C ALA A 16 -58.55 19.84 -23.67
N VAL A 17 -57.35 20.42 -23.70
CA VAL A 17 -57.08 21.78 -24.23
C VAL A 17 -55.84 21.68 -25.12
N PRO A 18 -55.84 22.28 -26.33
CA PRO A 18 -54.77 22.10 -27.30
C PRO A 18 -53.53 22.96 -27.01
N ALA A 19 -52.42 22.52 -27.59
CA ALA A 19 -51.08 23.10 -27.56
C ALA A 19 -51.02 24.60 -27.90
N PRO A 20 -49.95 25.31 -27.49
CA PRO A 20 -48.83 25.42 -28.43
C PRO A 20 -47.43 25.32 -27.80
N LEU A 21 -46.51 24.82 -28.63
CA LEU A 21 -45.06 25.02 -28.62
C LEU A 21 -44.48 25.78 -27.40
N ALA A 22 -43.76 25.05 -26.55
CA ALA A 22 -42.74 25.61 -25.68
C ALA A 22 -41.43 24.86 -25.91
N PHE A 23 -40.42 25.65 -26.27
CA PHE A 23 -39.02 25.33 -26.53
C PHE A 23 -38.46 24.23 -25.61
N VAL A 24 -38.10 23.08 -26.18
CA VAL A 24 -37.22 22.10 -25.55
C VAL A 24 -35.79 22.66 -25.65
N LEU A 25 -35.35 23.41 -24.64
CA LEU A 25 -33.93 23.71 -24.45
C LEU A 25 -33.36 22.60 -23.57
N ALA A 26 -32.93 21.51 -24.21
CA ALA A 26 -32.15 20.47 -23.57
C ALA A 26 -30.81 21.08 -23.11
N LEU A 27 -30.69 21.40 -21.81
CA LEU A 27 -29.39 21.55 -21.16
C LEU A 27 -28.74 20.17 -21.07
N LEU A 28 -28.23 19.70 -22.21
CA LEU A 28 -27.17 18.71 -22.27
C LEU A 28 -25.91 19.40 -21.74
N GLY A 29 -25.80 19.47 -20.41
CA GLY A 29 -24.55 19.81 -19.75
C GLY A 29 -23.51 18.81 -20.22
N SER A 30 -22.58 19.27 -21.05
CA SER A 30 -21.44 18.50 -21.52
C SER A 30 -20.58 18.12 -20.32
N MET A 31 -20.87 16.97 -19.73
CA MET A 31 -19.91 16.24 -18.90
C MET A 31 -18.81 15.78 -19.85
N THR A 32 -17.82 16.65 -20.06
CA THR A 32 -16.55 16.23 -20.62
C THR A 32 -15.99 15.19 -19.63
N PRO A 33 -15.83 13.91 -20.03
CA PRO A 33 -15.11 12.98 -19.18
C PRO A 33 -13.74 13.59 -18.91
N THR A 34 -13.41 13.80 -17.64
CA THR A 34 -12.05 14.13 -17.23
C THR A 34 -11.16 13.04 -17.82
N PRO A 35 -10.14 13.38 -18.63
CA PRO A 35 -9.20 12.37 -19.10
C PRO A 35 -8.65 11.68 -17.86
N ALA A 36 -8.87 10.36 -17.75
CA ALA A 36 -8.11 9.55 -16.84
C ALA A 36 -6.66 9.67 -17.30
N ASP A 37 -5.78 10.21 -16.45
CA ASP A 37 -4.35 10.26 -16.72
C ASP A 37 -3.91 8.88 -17.19
N ALA A 38 -3.47 8.80 -18.45
CA ALA A 38 -2.93 7.60 -19.01
C ALA A 38 -1.72 7.22 -18.14
N ALA A 39 -1.80 6.07 -17.47
CA ALA A 39 -0.67 5.54 -16.72
C ALA A 39 0.54 5.50 -17.64
N ALA A 40 1.64 6.12 -17.23
CA ALA A 40 2.91 6.02 -17.91
C ALA A 40 3.38 4.56 -17.81
N VAL A 41 3.00 3.74 -18.77
CA VAL A 41 3.48 2.36 -18.91
C VAL A 41 4.96 2.42 -19.26
N GLY A 42 5.82 1.87 -18.40
CA GLY A 42 7.26 1.71 -18.67
C GLY A 42 8.23 2.43 -17.73
N GLN A 43 7.77 3.00 -16.61
CA GLN A 43 8.67 3.58 -15.62
C GLN A 43 9.11 2.51 -14.62
N THR A 44 10.40 2.14 -14.63
CA THR A 44 10.94 1.27 -13.59
C THR A 44 11.28 2.11 -12.37
N LEU A 45 10.66 1.78 -11.24
CA LEU A 45 11.01 2.30 -9.92
C LEU A 45 11.85 1.27 -9.21
N THR A 46 12.95 1.68 -8.57
CA THR A 46 13.60 0.88 -7.53
C THR A 46 14.05 1.77 -6.40
N CYS A 47 13.60 1.49 -5.19
CA CYS A 47 13.99 2.19 -3.98
C CYS A 47 14.60 1.24 -2.97
N GLN A 48 15.64 1.71 -2.28
CA GLN A 48 16.18 1.07 -1.08
C GLN A 48 15.87 1.94 0.14
N GLY A 49 15.79 1.33 1.32
CA GLY A 49 15.62 2.03 2.58
C GLY A 49 15.63 1.11 3.79
N ALA A 50 14.92 1.50 4.85
CA ALA A 50 14.88 0.78 6.11
C ALA A 50 13.46 0.37 6.52
N ARG A 51 13.34 -0.80 7.14
CA ARG A 51 12.14 -1.25 7.85
C ARG A 51 12.40 -1.22 9.35
N HIS A 52 11.45 -0.66 10.08
CA HIS A 52 11.37 -0.72 11.53
C HIS A 52 10.13 -1.50 11.94
N SER A 53 10.31 -2.63 12.63
CA SER A 53 9.23 -3.48 13.11
C SER A 53 9.18 -3.48 14.64
N THR A 54 7.99 -3.38 15.22
CA THR A 54 7.77 -3.47 16.66
C THR A 54 6.75 -4.53 16.99
N TYR A 55 6.94 -5.21 18.13
CA TYR A 55 6.17 -6.38 18.54
C TYR A 55 5.64 -6.21 19.95
N SER A 56 4.34 -6.42 20.12
CA SER A 56 3.67 -6.41 21.43
C SER A 56 2.70 -7.59 21.57
N PRO A 57 2.94 -8.56 22.47
CA PRO A 57 4.14 -8.68 23.33
C PRO A 57 5.43 -8.95 22.53
N ALA A 58 6.58 -9.05 23.19
CA ALA A 58 7.87 -9.28 22.52
C ALA A 58 7.88 -10.57 21.67
N LEU A 59 8.74 -10.68 20.66
CA LEU A 59 8.96 -11.95 19.96
C LEU A 59 9.72 -12.93 20.84
N THR A 60 9.30 -14.19 20.92
CA THR A 60 10.03 -15.26 21.63
C THR A 60 10.15 -16.50 20.74
N ASN A 61 10.81 -17.56 21.23
CA ASN A 61 10.92 -18.84 20.51
C ASN A 61 9.60 -19.63 20.40
N HIS A 62 8.53 -19.19 21.04
CA HIS A 62 7.23 -19.83 20.98
C HIS A 62 6.27 -19.01 20.14
N SER A 63 5.56 -19.68 19.21
CA SER A 63 4.52 -19.03 18.42
C SER A 63 3.43 -18.49 19.33
N ARG A 64 3.08 -17.22 19.12
CA ARG A 64 1.98 -16.56 19.83
C ARG A 64 1.42 -15.43 19.00
N LEU A 65 0.18 -15.06 19.28
CA LEU A 65 -0.45 -13.92 18.65
C LEU A 65 0.19 -12.62 19.13
N LEU A 66 0.75 -11.85 18.20
CA LEU A 66 1.43 -10.58 18.44
C LEU A 66 0.76 -9.45 17.69
N SER A 67 0.76 -8.26 18.31
CA SER A 67 0.54 -7.00 17.63
C SER A 67 1.84 -6.54 16.99
N ILE A 68 1.84 -6.43 15.66
CA ILE A 68 3.00 -6.07 14.87
C ILE A 68 2.73 -4.73 14.20
N LYS A 69 3.64 -3.78 14.36
CA LYS A 69 3.64 -2.55 13.57
C LYS A 69 4.93 -2.48 12.79
N PHE A 70 4.87 -2.08 11.53
CA PHE A 70 6.06 -1.75 10.77
C PHE A 70 5.92 -0.40 10.09
N THR A 71 7.06 0.28 10.02
CA THR A 71 7.27 1.48 9.23
C THR A 71 8.37 1.16 8.24
N ASP A 72 8.07 1.31 6.96
CA ASP A 72 9.06 1.28 5.89
C ASP A 72 9.33 2.71 5.44
N GLY A 73 10.61 3.07 5.42
CA GLY A 73 11.14 4.22 4.72
C GLY A 73 11.83 3.76 3.45
N TYR A 74 11.60 4.49 2.35
CA TYR A 74 12.24 4.30 1.06
C TYR A 74 12.96 5.60 0.67
N GLY A 75 14.23 5.53 0.32
CA GLY A 75 15.03 6.70 -0.04
C GLY A 75 15.33 7.65 1.14
N ASP A 76 15.02 7.28 2.38
CA ASP A 76 15.41 8.02 3.58
C ASP A 76 16.71 7.47 4.17
N GLN A 77 17.66 8.37 4.45
CA GLN A 77 18.80 8.07 5.31
C GLN A 77 18.31 7.95 6.76
N ALA A 78 17.75 6.81 7.14
CA ALA A 78 17.67 6.45 8.55
C ALA A 78 19.09 5.99 9.00
N THR A 79 19.93 6.94 9.44
CA THR A 79 21.29 6.81 10.02
C THR A 79 21.55 5.58 10.94
N PRO A 80 22.81 5.13 11.18
CA PRO A 80 23.94 4.76 10.29
C PRO A 80 24.32 3.24 10.40
N PRO A 81 25.05 2.61 9.43
CA PRO A 81 26.53 2.63 9.43
C PRO A 81 27.13 2.80 8.00
N PRO A 82 28.47 2.77 7.83
CA PRO A 82 29.28 3.76 7.13
C PRO A 82 29.53 3.43 5.64
N ASP A 83 28.47 3.24 4.85
CA ASP A 83 28.62 2.89 3.43
C ASP A 83 28.01 3.99 2.52
N PRO A 84 28.77 4.57 1.56
CA PRO A 84 28.29 5.61 0.65
C PRO A 84 27.31 5.13 -0.44
N LEU A 85 26.74 3.92 -0.34
CA LEU A 85 25.60 3.52 -1.16
C LEU A 85 24.32 4.17 -0.64
N VAL A 86 24.15 5.42 -1.05
CA VAL A 86 23.05 6.29 -0.67
C VAL A 86 21.69 5.65 -1.00
N ALA A 87 20.80 5.59 -0.01
CA ALA A 87 19.41 5.20 -0.20
C ALA A 87 18.72 6.18 -1.16
N PHE A 88 18.36 5.70 -2.35
CA PHE A 88 17.66 6.50 -3.35
C PHE A 88 16.51 5.68 -3.94
N CYS A 89 15.40 6.35 -4.25
CA CYS A 89 14.52 5.88 -5.30
C CYS A 89 15.10 6.31 -6.65
N VAL A 90 15.40 5.34 -7.49
CA VAL A 90 15.74 5.58 -8.88
C VAL A 90 14.48 5.33 -9.69
N VAL A 91 13.97 6.40 -10.31
CA VAL A 91 12.94 6.31 -11.35
C VAL A 91 13.66 6.44 -12.68
N THR A 92 13.72 5.36 -13.46
CA THR A 92 14.18 5.42 -14.84
C THR A 92 12.96 5.46 -15.75
N ASP A 93 12.78 6.57 -16.46
CA ASP A 93 11.88 6.62 -17.61
C ASP A 93 12.64 6.14 -18.86
N THR A 94 11.93 5.47 -19.77
CA THR A 94 12.48 5.16 -21.08
C THR A 94 12.60 6.46 -21.89
N ILE A 95 13.83 6.96 -22.01
CA ILE A 95 14.32 7.94 -23.00
C ILE A 95 14.13 9.42 -22.57
N ASP A 96 15.25 10.07 -22.19
CA ASP A 96 15.48 11.53 -22.18
C ASP A 96 15.07 12.44 -21.00
N SER A 97 14.65 11.93 -19.83
CA SER A 97 14.48 12.78 -18.61
C SER A 97 15.51 12.48 -17.52
N PRO A 98 16.02 13.49 -16.79
CA PRO A 98 16.90 13.25 -15.65
C PRO A 98 16.15 12.46 -14.56
N PRO A 99 16.83 11.55 -13.84
CA PRO A 99 16.20 10.74 -12.80
C PRO A 99 15.61 11.64 -11.71
N VAL A 100 14.34 11.43 -11.39
CA VAL A 100 13.67 12.14 -10.30
C VAL A 100 13.97 11.42 -9.00
N VAL A 101 14.56 12.13 -8.04
CA VAL A 101 14.76 11.62 -6.68
C VAL A 101 13.48 11.85 -5.89
N ILE A 102 12.81 10.74 -5.55
CA ILE A 102 11.68 10.71 -4.61
C ILE A 102 12.08 9.92 -3.37
N THR A 103 11.37 10.15 -2.27
CA THR A 103 11.38 9.27 -1.10
C THR A 103 10.00 8.68 -0.94
N GLY A 104 9.89 7.50 -0.34
CA GLY A 104 8.63 6.81 -0.10
C GLY A 104 8.50 6.46 1.37
N SER A 105 7.26 6.38 1.86
CA SER A 105 7.03 5.78 3.17
C SER A 105 5.73 4.99 3.20
N VAL A 106 5.74 3.96 4.03
CA VAL A 106 4.57 3.17 4.41
C VAL A 106 4.60 3.01 5.92
N ALA A 107 3.50 3.38 6.56
CA ALA A 107 3.25 3.00 7.95
C ALA A 107 2.01 2.13 7.99
N THR A 108 2.11 0.96 8.60
CA THR A 108 0.91 0.15 8.84
C THR A 108 0.38 0.38 10.25
N GLY A 109 -0.95 0.26 10.38
CA GLY A 109 -1.57 0.01 11.67
C GLY A 109 -1.03 -1.27 12.31
N ALA A 110 -1.37 -1.47 13.59
CA ALA A 110 -1.09 -2.73 14.26
C ALA A 110 -1.83 -3.88 13.57
N VAL A 111 -1.08 -4.88 13.12
CA VAL A 111 -1.62 -6.13 12.56
C VAL A 111 -1.42 -7.24 13.58
N MET A 112 -2.46 -8.04 13.81
CA MET A 112 -2.36 -9.22 14.66
C MET A 112 -1.89 -10.42 13.83
N SER A 113 -0.83 -11.09 14.26
CA SER A 113 -0.30 -12.27 13.56
C SER A 113 0.37 -13.23 14.54
N GLU A 114 0.24 -14.53 14.31
CA GLU A 114 0.99 -15.54 15.06
C GLU A 114 2.41 -15.62 14.53
N GLN A 115 3.37 -15.29 15.39
CA GLN A 115 4.80 -15.24 15.07
C GLN A 115 5.63 -15.79 16.22
N SER A 116 6.84 -16.19 15.88
CA SER A 116 7.93 -16.52 16.79
C SER A 116 9.26 -16.13 16.16
N CYS A 117 10.35 -16.20 16.92
CA CYS A 117 11.69 -16.01 16.37
C CYS A 117 12.06 -17.07 15.32
N THR A 118 11.40 -18.23 15.32
CA THR A 118 11.67 -19.29 14.34
C THR A 118 10.76 -19.20 13.11
N THR A 119 9.61 -18.53 13.21
CA THR A 119 8.61 -18.41 12.12
C THR A 119 8.42 -16.99 11.59
N LEU A 120 9.29 -16.05 11.96
CA LEU A 120 9.17 -14.63 11.60
C LEU A 120 8.99 -14.43 10.09
N GLY A 121 7.97 -13.66 9.71
CA GLY A 121 7.76 -13.20 8.34
C GLY A 121 6.97 -14.16 7.44
N ALA A 122 6.82 -15.42 7.83
CA ALA A 122 6.16 -16.46 7.02
C ALA A 122 4.63 -16.37 6.98
N SER A 123 4.01 -15.50 7.79
CA SER A 123 2.55 -15.43 7.96
C SER A 123 1.97 -14.02 7.80
N SER A 124 2.58 -13.19 6.95
CA SER A 124 1.95 -11.93 6.53
C SER A 124 0.88 -12.23 5.48
N PRO A 125 -0.42 -12.03 5.77
CA PRO A 125 -1.48 -12.29 4.81
C PRO A 125 -1.44 -11.28 3.65
N ALA A 126 -2.20 -11.58 2.59
CA ALA A 126 -2.45 -10.62 1.53
C ALA A 126 -3.06 -9.32 2.11
N ASN A 127 -2.62 -8.18 1.61
CA ASN A 127 -3.03 -6.88 2.12
C ASN A 127 -2.92 -5.79 1.06
N VAL A 128 -3.61 -4.68 1.27
CA VAL A 128 -3.48 -3.48 0.43
C VAL A 128 -2.68 -2.44 1.21
N GLN A 129 -1.72 -1.80 0.56
CA GLN A 129 -0.95 -0.70 1.15
C GLN A 129 -0.97 0.51 0.24
N THR A 130 -1.00 1.69 0.85
CA THR A 130 -0.76 2.95 0.17
C THR A 130 0.65 3.41 0.52
N ILE A 131 1.46 3.62 -0.51
CA ILE A 131 2.79 4.21 -0.41
C ILE A 131 2.65 5.69 -0.78
N THR A 132 3.21 6.56 0.07
CA THR A 132 3.25 7.99 -0.20
C THR A 132 4.64 8.35 -0.70
N TRP A 133 4.72 8.92 -1.90
CA TRP A 133 5.96 9.40 -2.51
C TRP A 133 6.10 10.90 -2.30
N ASN A 134 7.24 11.33 -1.75
CA ASN A 134 7.56 12.71 -1.48
C ASN A 134 8.72 13.16 -2.37
N GLY A 135 8.67 14.40 -2.85
CA GLY A 135 9.79 15.02 -3.55
C GLY A 135 10.88 15.47 -2.59
N ALA A 136 12.00 15.95 -3.13
CA ALA A 136 13.14 16.44 -2.33
C ALA A 136 12.79 17.56 -1.32
N GLY A 137 11.69 18.30 -1.55
CA GLY A 137 11.18 19.33 -0.63
C GLY A 137 10.28 18.80 0.50
N GLY A 138 10.09 17.48 0.62
CA GLY A 138 9.26 16.84 1.65
C GLY A 138 7.75 16.86 1.40
N GLY A 139 7.29 17.50 0.32
CA GLY A 139 5.89 17.47 -0.10
C GLY A 139 5.54 16.19 -0.85
N THR A 140 4.33 15.67 -0.64
CA THR A 140 3.80 14.53 -1.40
C THR A 140 3.65 14.90 -2.87
N VAL A 141 4.30 14.12 -3.74
CA VAL A 141 4.27 14.29 -5.19
C VAL A 141 3.42 13.21 -5.88
N ALA A 142 3.29 12.04 -5.26
CA ALA A 142 2.46 10.95 -5.76
C ALA A 142 2.09 9.97 -4.64
N THR A 143 1.12 9.10 -4.93
CA THR A 143 0.83 7.93 -4.11
C THR A 143 0.74 6.69 -4.99
N SER A 144 0.98 5.52 -4.43
CA SER A 144 0.73 4.22 -5.08
C SER A 144 -0.08 3.35 -4.15
N THR A 145 -1.15 2.74 -4.64
CA THR A 145 -1.89 1.71 -3.92
C THR A 145 -1.48 0.36 -4.49
N VAL A 146 -0.95 -0.52 -3.64
CA VAL A 146 -0.44 -1.84 -4.03
C VAL A 146 -1.25 -2.93 -3.34
N SER A 147 -1.72 -3.89 -4.14
CA SER A 147 -2.32 -5.12 -3.64
C SER A 147 -1.24 -6.19 -3.56
N TRP A 148 -0.91 -6.60 -2.33
CA TRP A 148 0.14 -7.59 -2.04
C TRP A 148 -0.44 -8.98 -1.86
N GLN A 149 0.26 -9.97 -2.40
CA GLN A 149 0.08 -11.38 -2.07
C GLN A 149 0.67 -11.69 -0.68
N PRO A 150 0.34 -12.85 -0.08
CA PRO A 150 0.96 -13.28 1.17
C PRO A 150 2.49 -13.29 1.07
N ALA A 151 3.17 -12.82 2.10
CA ALA A 151 4.62 -12.79 2.12
C ALA A 151 5.21 -14.20 2.17
N GLN A 152 6.34 -14.38 1.50
CA GLN A 152 7.21 -15.54 1.66
C GLN A 152 8.43 -15.14 2.50
N ALA A 153 8.85 -16.01 3.40
CA ALA A 153 10.01 -15.76 4.25
C ALA A 153 11.01 -16.91 4.12
N ASP A 154 12.23 -16.57 3.71
CA ASP A 154 13.34 -17.49 3.57
C ASP A 154 14.44 -17.15 4.58
N ARG A 155 15.18 -18.16 5.03
CA ARG A 155 16.36 -17.96 5.87
C ARG A 155 17.61 -18.09 5.02
N VAL A 156 18.37 -17.01 4.91
CA VAL A 156 19.58 -16.95 4.08
C VAL A 156 20.71 -16.36 4.91
N ASN A 157 21.76 -17.15 5.16
CA ASN A 157 22.96 -16.74 5.92
C ASN A 157 22.63 -16.09 7.28
N GLY A 158 21.71 -16.69 8.05
CA GLY A 158 21.27 -16.18 9.36
C GLY A 158 20.18 -15.09 9.29
N ASN A 159 20.01 -14.41 8.17
CA ASN A 159 19.00 -13.39 7.99
C ASN A 159 17.65 -13.99 7.60
N VAL A 160 16.56 -13.28 7.93
CA VAL A 160 15.22 -13.56 7.41
C VAL A 160 14.96 -12.62 6.23
N VAL A 161 14.82 -13.19 5.04
CA VAL A 161 14.47 -12.47 3.81
C VAL A 161 12.98 -12.63 3.58
N VAL A 162 12.23 -11.54 3.71
CA VAL A 162 10.78 -11.49 3.50
C VAL A 162 10.50 -10.87 2.15
N THR A 163 9.94 -11.66 1.23
CA THR A 163 9.58 -11.24 -0.12
C THR A 163 8.06 -11.16 -0.26
N GLN A 164 7.57 -10.05 -0.80
CA GLN A 164 6.18 -9.86 -1.20
C GLN A 164 6.12 -9.45 -2.67
N ILE A 165 5.17 -10.04 -3.38
CA ILE A 165 4.86 -9.73 -4.77
C ILE A 165 3.44 -9.18 -4.80
N GLY A 166 3.21 -8.17 -5.63
CA GLY A 166 1.92 -7.51 -5.74
C GLY A 166 1.76 -6.81 -7.08
N THR A 167 0.69 -6.03 -7.15
CA THR A 167 0.38 -5.19 -8.33
C THR A 167 -0.02 -3.82 -7.84
N VAL A 168 0.49 -2.78 -8.49
CA VAL A 168 0.04 -1.41 -8.24
C VAL A 168 -1.33 -1.23 -8.87
N THR A 169 -2.37 -1.08 -8.04
CA THR A 169 -3.76 -0.99 -8.48
C THR A 169 -4.24 0.44 -8.73
N ALA A 170 -3.52 1.45 -8.22
CA ALA A 170 -3.81 2.86 -8.45
C ALA A 170 -2.59 3.74 -8.17
N GLY A 171 -2.53 4.92 -8.80
CA GLY A 171 -1.49 5.92 -8.57
C GLY A 171 -0.23 5.73 -9.41
N PHE A 172 0.92 6.20 -8.91
CA PHE A 172 2.21 6.08 -9.61
C PHE A 172 2.56 4.60 -9.84
N GLY A 173 2.90 4.25 -11.10
CA GLY A 173 3.15 2.86 -11.51
C GLY A 173 1.90 2.00 -11.66
N SER A 174 0.69 2.58 -11.77
CA SER A 174 -0.56 1.80 -11.88
C SER A 174 -0.52 0.81 -13.05
N GLY A 175 -0.74 -0.47 -12.75
CA GLY A 175 -0.63 -1.58 -13.69
C GLY A 175 0.66 -2.39 -13.54
N ASP A 176 1.70 -1.81 -12.93
CA ASP A 176 3.00 -2.44 -12.78
C ASP A 176 2.98 -3.57 -11.74
N GLY A 177 3.86 -4.55 -11.95
CA GLY A 177 4.20 -5.55 -10.95
C GLY A 177 5.03 -4.89 -9.83
N ALA A 178 4.67 -5.16 -8.58
CA ALA A 178 5.39 -4.66 -7.42
C ALA A 178 6.12 -5.78 -6.70
N THR A 179 7.40 -5.57 -6.37
CA THR A 179 8.18 -6.50 -5.54
C THR A 179 8.75 -5.76 -4.35
N ARG A 180 8.55 -6.30 -3.14
CA ARG A 180 9.07 -5.77 -1.88
C ARG A 180 9.90 -6.84 -1.20
N VAL A 181 11.16 -6.55 -0.93
CA VAL A 181 12.10 -7.46 -0.24
C VAL A 181 12.60 -6.78 1.02
N ALA A 182 12.40 -7.39 2.18
CA ALA A 182 13.01 -6.95 3.43
C ALA A 182 14.00 -8.00 3.94
N VAL A 183 15.19 -7.54 4.30
CA VAL A 183 16.22 -8.36 4.92
C VAL A 183 16.29 -7.97 6.39
N ILE A 184 15.73 -8.82 7.24
CA ILE A 184 15.78 -8.68 8.68
C ILE A 184 17.03 -9.43 9.16
N PRO A 185 18.00 -8.74 9.79
CA PRO A 185 19.21 -9.36 10.31
C PRO A 185 18.90 -10.49 11.27
N GLU A 186 19.88 -11.39 11.43
CA GLU A 186 19.77 -12.52 12.34
C GLU A 186 19.24 -12.08 13.72
N LEU A 187 18.12 -12.71 14.08
CA LEU A 187 17.47 -12.50 15.37
C LEU A 187 18.46 -12.85 16.48
N GLN A 188 18.56 -12.00 17.51
CA GLN A 188 19.33 -12.33 18.69
C GLN A 188 18.67 -13.52 19.42
N LEU A 189 19.05 -14.75 19.05
CA LEU A 189 18.44 -16.00 19.52
C LEU A 189 18.45 -16.10 21.06
N ALA A 190 19.47 -15.51 21.71
CA ALA A 190 19.56 -15.39 23.16
C ALA A 190 18.47 -14.48 23.76
N ALA A 191 18.12 -13.37 23.09
CA ALA A 191 17.00 -12.53 23.51
C ALA A 191 15.67 -13.29 23.33
N CYS A 192 15.52 -14.02 22.22
CA CYS A 192 14.32 -14.81 21.94
C CYS A 192 14.01 -15.91 22.98
N SER A 193 15.03 -16.45 23.64
CA SER A 193 14.88 -17.46 24.70
C SER A 193 14.68 -16.88 26.10
N THR A 194 14.86 -15.57 26.27
CA THR A 194 14.81 -14.90 27.57
C THR A 194 13.76 -13.80 27.59
N THR A 195 14.15 -12.54 27.38
CA THR A 195 13.29 -11.36 27.48
C THR A 195 12.35 -11.19 26.29
N GLY A 196 12.68 -11.82 25.17
CA GLY A 196 12.07 -11.59 23.87
C GLY A 196 12.58 -10.33 23.18
N VAL A 197 12.19 -10.18 21.91
CA VAL A 197 12.59 -9.07 21.03
C VAL A 197 11.40 -8.14 20.77
N THR A 198 11.48 -6.89 21.22
CA THR A 198 10.38 -5.91 21.04
C THR A 198 10.49 -5.11 19.75
N ARG A 199 11.67 -5.07 19.14
CA ARG A 199 11.95 -4.31 17.92
C ARG A 199 12.96 -5.04 17.04
N LEU A 200 12.75 -4.95 15.72
CA LEU A 200 13.70 -5.37 14.71
C LEU A 200 13.80 -4.32 13.63
N ASP A 201 15.02 -4.07 13.19
CA ASP A 201 15.32 -3.15 12.11
C ASP A 201 15.99 -3.93 10.99
N GLY A 202 15.66 -3.63 9.74
CA GLY A 202 16.19 -4.33 8.58
C GLY A 202 16.25 -3.46 7.35
N ALA A 203 17.01 -3.91 6.35
CA ALA A 203 17.02 -3.26 5.05
C ALA A 203 15.74 -3.61 4.27
N ILE A 204 15.26 -2.69 3.45
CA ILE A 204 14.13 -2.96 2.56
C ILE A 204 14.41 -2.42 1.15
N THR A 205 13.91 -3.13 0.15
CA THR A 205 13.88 -2.70 -1.25
C THR A 205 12.46 -2.85 -1.79
N ILE A 206 12.04 -1.90 -2.62
CA ILE A 206 10.80 -1.99 -3.39
C ILE A 206 11.07 -1.64 -4.85
N SER A 207 10.44 -2.37 -5.77
CA SER A 207 10.54 -2.14 -7.21
C SER A 207 9.18 -2.23 -7.88
N PHE A 208 8.92 -1.36 -8.86
CA PHE A 208 7.79 -1.44 -9.79
C PHE A 208 8.32 -1.70 -11.21
N ILE A 209 7.74 -2.69 -11.90
CA ILE A 209 8.17 -3.17 -13.23
C ILE A 209 7.00 -3.50 -14.16
#